data_AF-A0A966BQ73-F1
#
_entry.id   AF-A0A966BQ73-F1
#
_cell.length_a   1.000
_cell.length_b   1.000
_cell.length_c   1.000
_cell.angle_alpha   90.00
_cell.angle_beta   90.00
_cell.angle_gamma   90.00
#
_symmetry.space_group_name_H-M   'P 1'
#
loop_
_entity.id
_entity.type
_entity.pdbx_description
1 polymer ?
#
loop_
_entity_poly.entity_id
_entity_poly.type
_entity_poly.pdbx_seq_one_letter_code
_entity_poly.pdbx_strand_id
1 'polypeptide(L)' 'TLALWVADNRLAELRLLRPVQPGTSRGTTTLGERQWRWQSLVQLAPGGTLWRIDVVVLDQDDMPLLTHVGFMQR' A
#
# COMPACT_ATOMS: atom_id res chain seq x y z
N THR A 1 -0.07 4.96 14.51
CA THR A 1 -1.53 4.87 14.28
C THR A 1 -1.95 5.44 12.94
N LEU A 2 -1.78 6.74 12.66
CA LEU A 2 -2.22 7.33 11.36
C LEU A 2 -1.51 6.75 10.13
N ALA A 3 -0.21 6.48 10.20
CA ALA A 3 0.51 5.83 9.09
C ALA A 3 -0.04 4.44 8.74
N LEU A 4 -0.49 3.67 9.75
CA LEU A 4 -1.14 2.38 9.53
C LEU A 4 -2.47 2.56 8.82
N TRP A 5 -3.28 3.55 9.23
CA TRP A 5 -4.54 3.86 8.55
C TRP A 5 -4.36 4.30 7.10
N VAL A 6 -3.28 5.05 6.80
CA VAL A 6 -2.92 5.34 5.40
C VAL A 6 -2.65 4.05 4.62
N ALA A 7 -1.90 3.12 5.21
CA ALA A 7 -1.60 1.85 4.56
C ALA A 7 -2.86 0.97 4.37
N ASP A 8 -3.74 0.92 5.37
CA ASP A 8 -5.02 0.21 5.31
C ASP A 8 -5.94 0.77 4.23
N ASN A 9 -6.05 2.10 4.15
CA ASN A 9 -6.81 2.78 3.09
C ASN A 9 -6.26 2.40 1.71
N ARG A 10 -4.93 2.40 1.55
CA ARG A 10 -4.32 2.03 0.26
C ARG A 10 -4.59 0.57 -0.11
N LEU A 11 -4.54 -0.35 0.84
CA LEU A 11 -4.95 -1.74 0.61
C LEU A 11 -6.43 -1.84 0.24
N ALA A 12 -7.31 -1.08 0.89
CA ALA A 12 -8.73 -1.07 0.57
C ALA A 12 -9.01 -0.53 -0.84
N GLU A 13 -8.34 0.55 -1.26
CA GLU A 13 -8.43 1.09 -2.63
C GLU A 13 -8.02 0.06 -3.68
N LEU A 14 -6.92 -0.65 -3.45
CA LEU A 14 -6.46 -1.71 -4.35
C LEU A 14 -7.47 -2.87 -4.43
N ARG A 15 -8.18 -3.20 -3.36
CA ARG A 15 -9.26 -4.22 -3.40
C ARG A 15 -10.44 -3.81 -4.26
N LEU A 16 -10.73 -2.51 -4.34
CA LEU A 16 -11.82 -1.97 -5.16
C LEU A 16 -11.44 -1.92 -6.65
N LEU A 17 -10.16 -1.78 -6.98
CA LEU A 17 -9.64 -1.86 -8.34
C LEU A 17 -9.51 -3.33 -8.77
N ARG A 18 -10.56 -3.87 -9.40
CA ARG A 18 -10.55 -5.23 -9.96
C ARG A 18 -10.46 -5.20 -11.50
N PRO A 19 -9.55 -5.97 -12.12
CA PRO A 19 -8.51 -6.80 -11.49
C PRO A 19 -7.34 -5.97 -10.93
N VAL A 20 -6.72 -6.46 -9.86
CA VAL A 20 -5.48 -5.85 -9.32
C VAL A 20 -4.35 -6.05 -10.32
N GLN A 21 -3.62 -4.98 -10.63
CA GLN A 21 -2.50 -5.04 -11.56
C GLN A 21 -1.16 -5.15 -10.81
N PRO A 22 -0.22 -5.99 -11.28
CA PRO A 22 1.11 -6.07 -10.70
C PRO A 22 1.91 -4.79 -10.94
N GLY A 23 2.89 -4.53 -10.10
CA GLY A 23 3.83 -3.42 -10.24
C GLY A 23 3.80 -2.43 -9.08
N THR A 24 4.52 -1.33 -9.27
CA THR A 24 4.70 -0.31 -8.24
C THR A 24 3.81 0.89 -8.53
N SER A 25 3.14 1.39 -7.50
CA SER A 25 2.44 2.67 -7.53
C SER A 25 2.87 3.54 -6.35
N ARG A 26 2.84 4.86 -6.51
CA ARG A 26 3.20 5.82 -5.47
C ARG A 26 2.20 6.95 -5.46
N GLY A 27 2.06 7.62 -4.33
CA GLY A 27 1.16 8.75 -4.22
C GLY A 27 1.27 9.48 -2.90
N THR A 28 0.37 10.44 -2.73
CA THR A 28 0.20 11.16 -1.48
C THR A 28 -1.25 11.09 -1.03
N THR A 29 -1.49 11.21 0.27
CA THR A 29 -2.83 11.36 0.83
C THR A 29 -2.79 12.26 2.06
N THR A 30 -3.87 12.97 2.33
CA THR A 30 -3.99 13.80 3.54
C THR A 30 -4.81 13.04 4.58
N LEU A 31 -4.26 12.84 5.78
CA LEU A 31 -4.95 12.20 6.89
C LEU A 31 -4.45 12.79 8.21
N GLY A 32 -5.39 13.25 9.04
CA GLY A 32 -5.07 13.89 10.33
C GLY A 32 -4.23 15.16 10.16
N GLU A 33 -4.66 16.06 9.26
CA GLU A 33 -4.01 17.35 8.97
C GLU A 33 -2.57 17.28 8.46
N ARG A 34 -2.08 16.07 8.16
CA ARG A 34 -0.75 15.79 7.61
C ARG A 34 -0.87 15.18 6.22
N GLN A 35 -0.02 15.62 5.30
CA GLN A 35 0.21 14.93 4.04
C GLN A 35 1.17 13.76 4.26
N TRP A 36 0.79 12.60 3.75
CA TRP A 36 1.54 11.35 3.81
C TRP A 36 1.97 10.95 2.40
N ARG A 37 3.18 10.42 2.28
CA ARG A 37 3.65 9.76 1.05
C ARG A 37 3.55 8.25 1.24
N TRP A 38 3.19 7.55 0.18
CA TRP A 38 3.13 6.10 0.18
C TRP A 38 3.64 5.51 -1.13
N GLN A 39 4.12 4.29 -1.05
CA GLN A 39 4.45 3.43 -2.19
C GLN A 39 3.82 2.06 -1.97
N SER A 40 3.25 1.46 -3.01
CA SER A 40 2.76 0.09 -2.97
C SER A 40 3.42 -0.75 -4.06
N LEU A 41 3.80 -1.97 -3.73
CA LEU A 41 4.27 -2.99 -4.67
C LEU A 41 3.29 -4.16 -4.68
N VAL A 42 2.65 -4.40 -5.82
CA VAL A 42 1.84 -5.60 -6.06
C VAL A 42 2.71 -6.62 -6.78
N GLN A 43 2.87 -7.79 -6.18
CA GLN A 43 3.67 -8.88 -6.73
C GLN A 43 3.03 -10.25 -6.44
N LEU A 44 3.41 -11.27 -7.19
CA LEU A 44 2.90 -12.61 -6.99
C LEU A 44 3.35 -13.13 -5.62
N ALA A 45 2.40 -13.59 -4.79
CA ALA A 45 2.75 -14.24 -3.54
C ALA A 45 3.38 -15.62 -3.80
N PRO A 46 4.21 -16.15 -2.88
CA PRO A 46 4.65 -17.53 -2.93
C PRO A 46 3.46 -18.49 -3.10
N GLY A 47 3.56 -19.45 -4.00
CA GLY A 47 2.47 -20.38 -4.36
C GLY A 47 1.56 -19.89 -5.50
N GLY A 48 1.66 -18.63 -5.93
CA GLY A 48 1.11 -18.18 -7.22
C GLY A 48 -0.41 -17.94 -7.29
N THR A 49 -1.14 -18.16 -6.21
CA THR A 49 -2.61 -18.02 -6.15
C THR A 49 -3.09 -16.66 -5.64
N LEU A 50 -2.20 -15.90 -5.00
CA LEU A 50 -2.53 -14.60 -4.39
C LEU A 50 -1.59 -13.52 -4.92
N TRP A 51 -2.08 -12.29 -4.93
CA TRP A 51 -1.24 -11.10 -4.94
C TRP A 51 -0.78 -10.81 -3.50
N ARG A 52 0.51 -10.55 -3.34
CA ARG A 52 1.11 -9.90 -2.17
C ARG A 52 1.23 -8.41 -2.48
N ILE A 53 0.76 -7.57 -1.57
CA ILE A 53 0.86 -6.12 -1.67
C ILE A 53 1.65 -5.61 -0.48
N ASP A 54 2.83 -5.05 -0.74
CA ASP A 54 3.61 -4.34 0.28
C ASP A 54 3.30 -2.84 0.15
N VAL A 55 2.75 -2.23 1.20
CA VAL A 55 2.50 -0.78 1.28
C VAL A 55 3.49 -0.16 2.26
N VAL A 56 4.32 0.74 1.75
CA VAL A 56 5.28 1.51 2.54
C VAL A 56 4.74 2.93 2.70
N VAL A 57 4.65 3.41 3.93
CA VAL A 57 4.33 4.80 4.25
C VAL A 57 5.61 5.50 4.68
N LEU A 58 5.88 6.65 4.07
CA LEU A 58 7.11 7.40 4.26
C LEU A 58 6.86 8.67 5.09
N ASP A 59 7.89 9.16 5.76
CA ASP A 59 7.89 10.48 6.39
C ASP A 59 8.24 11.60 5.37
N GLN A 60 8.60 12.79 5.88
CA GLN A 60 8.87 13.95 5.01
C GLN A 60 10.23 13.87 4.30
N ASP A 61 11.17 13.09 4.85
CA ASP A 61 12.51 12.87 4.32
C ASP A 61 12.57 11.60 3.44
N ASP A 62 11.40 11.11 3.03
CA ASP A 62 11.22 9.88 2.25
C ASP A 62 11.81 8.64 2.92
N MET A 63 11.89 8.64 4.26
CA MET A 63 12.32 7.49 5.03
C MET A 63 11.11 6.58 5.34
N PRO A 64 11.25 5.25 5.25
CA PRO A 64 10.17 4.33 5.59
C PRO A 64 9.79 4.43 7.06
N LEU A 65 8.56 4.84 7.34
CA LEU A 65 8.00 4.88 8.71
C LEU A 65 7.31 3.55 9.06
N LEU A 66 6.66 2.94 8.08
CA LEU A 66 5.90 1.70 8.24
C LEU A 66 5.86 0.92 6.92
N THR A 67 5.99 -0.40 7.00
CA THR A 67 5.59 -1.32 5.94
C THR A 67 4.42 -2.16 6.43
N HIS A 68 3.34 -2.22 5.65
CA HIS A 68 2.17 -3.05 5.90
C HIS A 68 1.91 -3.96 4.71
N VAL A 69 1.62 -5.23 4.97
CA VAL A 69 1.50 -6.26 3.94
C VAL A 69 0.07 -6.79 3.89
N GLY A 70 -0.51 -6.77 2.70
CA GLY A 70 -1.81 -7.37 2.41
C GLY A 70 -1.73 -8.50 1.39
N PHE A 71 -2.76 -9.33 1.36
CA PHE A 71 -2.94 -10.37 0.35
C PHE A 71 -4.31 -10.25 -0.31
N MET A 72 -4.39 -10.53 -1.61
CA MET A 72 -5.63 -10.46 -2.40
C MET A 72 -5.70 -11.63 -3.38
N GLN A 73 -6.92 -12.04 -3.74
CA GLN A 73 -7.14 -13.01 -4.81
C GLN A 73 -6.66 -12.43 -6.13
N ARG A 74 -6.05 -13.28 -6.97
CA ARG A 74 -5.59 -12.89 -8.29
C ARG A 74 -6.73 -12.79 -9.31
#